data_AF-A0A2V6DDZ6-F1
#
_entry.id   AF-A0A2V6DDZ6-F1
#
_cell.length_a   1.000
_cell.length_b   1.000
_cell.length_c   1.000
_cell.angle_alpha   90.00
_cell.angle_beta   90.00
_cell.angle_gamma   90.00
#
_symmetry.space_group_name_H-M   'P 1'
#
loop_
_entity.id
_entity.type
_entity.pdbx_description
1 polymer ?
#
loop_
_entity_poly.entity_id
_entity_poly.type
_entity_poly.pdbx_seq_one_letter_code
_entity_poly.pdbx_strand_id
1 'polypeptide(L)' 'MKLKIGIVLAVLAAMIPAANAVIVNVEVGDRPYYVHGPGYYVGRVYYVWVPGHWRWHYHHRVWVHGHYVRR' A
#
# COMPACT_ATOMS: atom_id res chain seq x y z
N MET A 1 33.73 12.42 -35.46
CA MET A 1 32.78 11.30 -35.27
C MET A 1 32.63 10.89 -33.79
N LYS A 2 33.74 10.76 -33.03
CA LYS A 2 33.74 10.39 -31.61
C LYS A 2 32.84 11.25 -30.70
N LEU A 3 32.84 12.58 -30.90
CA LEU A 3 32.02 13.52 -30.12
C LEU A 3 30.50 13.34 -30.32
N LYS A 4 30.07 13.10 -31.56
CA LYS A 4 28.66 12.89 -31.90
C LYS A 4 28.11 11.62 -31.26
N ILE A 5 28.93 10.56 -31.27
CA ILE A 5 28.61 9.28 -30.62
C ILE A 5 28.50 9.48 -29.10
N GLY A 6 29.41 10.26 -28.50
CA GLY A 6 29.37 10.57 -27.07
C GLY A 6 28.09 11.31 -26.64
N ILE A 7 27.62 12.27 -27.45
CA ILE A 7 26.39 13.02 -27.17
C ILE A 7 25.16 12.08 -27.24
N VAL A 8 25.10 11.23 -28.26
CA VAL A 8 23.98 10.28 -28.42
C VAL A 8 23.92 9.31 -27.23
N LEU A 9 25.08 8.80 -26.78
CA LEU A 9 25.16 7.92 -25.61
C LEU A 9 24.74 8.63 -24.31
N ALA A 10 25.12 9.89 -24.12
CA ALA A 10 24.74 10.66 -22.93
C ALA A 10 23.23 10.92 -22.86
N VAL A 11 22.60 11.24 -24.00
CA VAL A 11 21.15 11.44 -24.08
C VAL A 11 20.40 10.13 -23.84
N LEU A 12 20.89 9.00 -24.38
CA LEU A 12 20.30 7.69 -24.11
C LEU A 12 20.38 7.31 -22.62
N ALA A 13 21.51 7.57 -21.96
CA ALA A 13 21.69 7.26 -20.54
C ALA A 13 20.77 8.10 -19.63
N ALA A 14 20.49 9.35 -20.01
CA ALA A 14 19.59 10.23 -19.26
C ALA A 14 18.10 9.86 -19.38
N MET A 15 17.73 9.01 -20.37
CA MET A 15 16.36 8.53 -20.56
C MET A 15 16.03 7.25 -19.79
N ILE A 16 16.94 6.74 -18.95
CA ILE A 16 16.67 5.59 -18.09
C ILE A 16 15.66 6.01 -17.01
N PRO A 17 14.45 5.43 -16.96
CA PRO A 17 13.48 5.78 -15.94
C PRO A 17 14.01 5.37 -14.56
N ALA A 18 14.05 6.30 -13.61
CA ALA A 18 14.24 5.96 -12.21
C ALA A 18 12.94 5.32 -11.69
N ALA A 19 12.96 4.00 -11.49
CA ALA A 19 11.86 3.31 -10.83
C ALA A 19 11.94 3.59 -9.32
N ASN A 20 10.97 4.34 -8.78
CA ASN A 20 10.80 4.47 -7.34
C ASN A 20 10.14 3.20 -6.81
N ALA A 21 10.79 2.50 -5.89
CA ALA A 21 10.17 1.39 -5.19
C ALA A 21 9.07 1.95 -4.28
N VAL A 22 7.80 1.65 -4.58
CA VAL A 22 6.67 1.92 -3.69
C VAL A 22 6.43 0.67 -2.87
N ILE A 23 6.74 0.74 -1.57
CA ILE A 23 6.43 -0.34 -0.63
C ILE A 23 4.95 -0.20 -0.25
N VAL A 24 4.13 -1.12 -0.78
CA VAL A 24 2.76 -1.31 -0.30
C VAL A 24 2.79 -2.43 0.73
N ASN A 25 2.81 -2.08 2.01
CA ASN A 25 2.77 -3.05 3.09
C ASN A 25 1.31 -3.50 3.27
N VAL A 26 0.91 -4.55 2.57
CA VAL A 26 -0.39 -5.21 2.82
C VAL A 26 -0.18 -6.18 3.97
N GLU A 27 -0.71 -5.84 5.13
CA GLU A 27 -0.55 -6.71 6.29
C GLU A 27 -1.50 -7.90 6.21
N VAL A 28 -1.06 -9.04 6.74
CA VAL A 28 -1.88 -10.27 6.79
C VAL A 28 -3.21 -10.02 7.50
N GLY A 29 -3.25 -9.07 8.44
CA GLY A 29 -4.47 -8.62 9.13
C GLY A 29 -5.51 -7.96 8.21
N ASP A 30 -5.10 -7.39 7.07
CA ASP A 30 -6.00 -6.76 6.10
C ASP A 30 -6.56 -7.76 5.08
N ARG A 31 -6.13 -9.04 5.12
CA ARG A 31 -6.65 -10.10 4.24
C ARG A 31 -8.18 -10.21 4.21
N PRO A 32 -8.93 -10.07 5.32
CA PRO A 32 -10.39 -10.15 5.31
C PRO A 32 -11.04 -9.07 4.43
N TYR A 33 -10.44 -7.88 4.31
CA TYR A 33 -10.95 -6.83 3.44
C TYR A 33 -11.00 -7.26 1.97
N TYR A 34 -9.98 -7.99 1.50
CA TYR A 34 -9.93 -8.45 0.12
C TYR A 34 -10.93 -9.57 -0.19
N VAL A 35 -11.55 -10.17 0.84
CA VAL A 35 -12.57 -11.20 0.69
C VAL A 35 -13.98 -10.60 0.63
N HIS A 36 -14.29 -9.65 1.51
CA HIS A 36 -15.67 -9.13 1.65
C HIS A 36 -15.83 -7.65 1.25
N GLY A 37 -14.73 -6.94 1.00
CA GLY A 37 -14.73 -5.54 0.61
C GLY A 37 -15.13 -4.58 1.75
N PRO A 38 -15.64 -3.38 1.44
CA PRO A 38 -15.93 -2.35 2.44
C PRO A 38 -17.02 -2.73 3.45
N GLY A 39 -17.88 -3.69 3.13
CA GLY A 39 -18.88 -4.21 4.07
C GLY A 39 -19.68 -5.37 3.49
N TYR A 40 -20.24 -6.19 4.37
CA TYR A 40 -21.00 -7.37 4.01
C TYR A 40 -22.07 -7.72 5.05
N TYR A 41 -23.06 -8.49 4.64
CA TYR A 41 -24.09 -9.01 5.53
C TYR A 41 -23.76 -10.44 5.98
N VAL A 42 -23.99 -10.73 7.25
CA VAL A 42 -24.10 -12.08 7.80
C VAL A 42 -25.49 -12.23 8.41
N GLY A 43 -26.40 -12.90 7.70
CA GLY A 43 -27.80 -12.94 8.07
C GLY A 43 -28.43 -11.54 8.11
N ARG A 44 -28.89 -11.11 9.27
CA ARG A 44 -29.49 -9.77 9.49
C ARG A 44 -28.49 -8.74 10.03
N VAL A 45 -27.21 -9.09 10.15
CA VAL A 45 -26.18 -8.24 10.72
C VAL A 45 -25.30 -7.67 9.62
N TYR A 46 -25.08 -6.36 9.62
CA TYR A 46 -24.15 -5.70 8.71
C TYR A 46 -22.79 -5.54 9.38
N TYR A 47 -21.74 -5.87 8.65
CA TYR A 47 -20.35 -5.67 9.04
C TYR A 47 -19.72 -4.62 8.13
N VAL A 48 -18.99 -3.68 8.72
CA VAL A 48 -18.25 -2.64 7.98
C VAL A 48 -16.77 -2.71 8.29
N TRP A 49 -15.93 -2.53 7.27
CA TRP A 49 -14.49 -2.55 7.44
C TRP A 49 -14.01 -1.26 8.11
N VAL A 50 -13.21 -1.41 9.16
CA VAL A 50 -12.45 -0.33 9.77
C VAL A 50 -10.99 -0.51 9.33
N PRO A 51 -10.43 0.43 8.54
CA PRO A 51 -9.03 0.35 8.13
C PRO A 51 -8.07 0.33 9.33
N GLY A 52 -6.93 -0.31 9.13
CA GLY A 52 -5.85 -0.28 10.10
C GLY A 52 -5.35 1.15 10.34
N HIS A 53 -4.90 1.41 11.56
CA HIS A 53 -4.41 2.74 11.96
C HIS A 53 -3.31 2.64 13.01
N TRP A 54 -2.46 3.65 13.06
CA TRP A 54 -1.50 3.80 14.13
C TRP A 54 -2.18 4.29 15.40
N ARG A 55 -1.87 3.65 16.52
CA ARG A 55 -2.32 4.06 17.85
C ARG A 55 -1.12 4.20 18.77
N TRP A 56 -1.20 5.14 19.71
CA TRP A 56 -0.23 5.25 20.80
C TRP A 56 -0.59 4.29 21.93
N HIS A 57 0.39 3.50 22.38
CA HIS A 57 0.26 2.57 23.50
C HIS A 57 1.57 2.59 24.30
N TYR A 58 1.51 2.81 25.62
CA TYR A 58 2.67 2.87 26.53
C TYR A 58 3.97 3.43 25.92
N HIS A 59 3.94 4.71 25.52
CA HIS A 59 5.09 5.44 24.95
C HIS A 59 5.68 4.89 23.63
N HIS A 60 4.97 4.01 22.92
CA HIS A 60 5.35 3.59 21.58
C HIS A 60 4.14 3.60 20.63
N ARG A 61 4.42 3.69 19.32
CA ARG A 61 3.39 3.67 18.28
C ARG A 61 3.17 2.21 17.86
N VAL A 62 1.97 1.70 18.11
CA VAL A 62 1.55 0.36 17.68
C VAL A 62 0.63 0.47 16.48
N TRP A 63 0.80 -0.43 15.53
CA TRP A 63 -0.15 -0.55 14.44
C TRP A 63 -1.33 -1.41 14.89
N VAL A 64 -2.54 -0.90 14.67
CA VAL A 64 -3.78 -1.63 14.91
C VAL A 64 -4.29 -2.07 13.55
N HIS A 65 -4.32 -3.38 13.32
CA HIS A 65 -4.79 -3.97 12.07
C HIS A 65 -6.25 -3.63 11.79
N GLY A 66 -6.61 -3.59 10.50
CA GLY A 66 -7.99 -3.40 10.10
C GLY A 66 -8.86 -4.58 10.54
N HIS A 67 -10.13 -4.31 10.81
CA HIS A 67 -11.08 -5.33 11.23
C HIS A 67 -12.51 -4.95 10.86
N TYR A 68 -13.40 -5.93 10.83
CA TYR A 68 -14.82 -5.68 10.67
C TYR A 68 -15.48 -5.38 12.02
N VAL A 69 -16.30 -4.33 12.05
CA VAL A 69 -17.17 -4.02 13.17
C VAL A 69 -18.62 -4.21 12.75
N ARG A 70 -19.45 -4.62 13.71
CA ARG A 70 -20.89 -4.74 13.53
C ARG A 70 -21.54 -3.35 13.51
N ARG A 71 -22.49 -3.15 12.60
CA ARG A 71 -23.34 -1.96 12.52
C ARG A 71 -24.82 -2.30 12.68
#